data_AF-A0A936KXY3-F1
#
_entry.id   AF-A0A936KXY3-F1
#
_cell.length_a   1.000
_cell.length_b   1.000
_cell.length_c   1.000
_cell.angle_alpha   90.00
_cell.angle_beta   90.00
_cell.angle_gamma   90.00
#
_symmetry.space_group_name_H-M   'P 1'
#
loop_
_entity.id
_entity.type
_entity.pdbx_description
1 polymer ?
#
loop_
_entity_poly.entity_id
_entity_poly.type
_entity_poly.pdbx_seq_one_letter_code
_entity_poly.pdbx_strand_id
1 'polypeptide(L)'
;MRYLYLTILYLLLNSSVYTQNKYRTNGNTSFSKVSNWQTSIANSWINAVKIPDYTNDSIIISMGDTVFIDSEITIDQTQVDSGAVLINTYSKSQGIGNSFTLNDGKGYDLIIKNGGKYIHDMKQFSALPGGNGSILVEGTIEIKNDVDGGCADYYANDADLNFSNRIVWNTNAIFCWNTSGIFSTANKIYFPNVNKNTVPIIHYKGSAILLGAKTQTIINGILEIGIGKIMNWQYSGNKTIRNGIRNFGTLNQRENCGAIILSGSNVEILSKGEIFLNNNSGLILGSQEIHDSILLRSDLKTTSGTVTIAPHTTIINNLFSFIHSGDFKTKEDVYFNLIHENGIDAVIKASGDISFSNSNHFRFVGSGNQFCGTIFPDTVSSLEINNMNMVSFAKCLVVLDSIKLYSGIANIGSDTLIINNNDTNALITKENSFIIGTLKRKTKPQGNYLFPIGNLTHKHFASVNLVNSLGLSELTVSYNPELDNLNRIPNLPIQDGLFESFTNCGYWTIKPNTDYNNALYSIQLSTSEIFTESFTGDIQEYGIIKRMSNQHLWGDCSQGINKKTTISNSLLVVCNDSPVWLF
;
A
#
# COMPACT_ATOMS: atom_id res chain seq x y z
N MET A 1 -83.04 -8.72 -18.64
CA MET A 1 -82.24 -9.90 -18.21
C MET A 1 -80.94 -10.12 -19.00
N ARG A 2 -80.88 -9.89 -20.34
CA ARG A 2 -79.64 -10.09 -21.14
C ARG A 2 -78.46 -9.18 -20.77
N TYR A 3 -78.70 -7.95 -20.31
CA TYR A 3 -77.62 -7.05 -19.86
C TYR A 3 -77.04 -7.42 -18.49
N LEU A 4 -77.80 -8.08 -17.61
CA LEU A 4 -77.29 -8.50 -16.30
C LEU A 4 -76.29 -9.66 -16.42
N TYR A 5 -76.51 -10.55 -17.39
CA TYR A 5 -75.61 -11.68 -17.67
C TYR A 5 -74.26 -11.24 -18.27
N LEU A 6 -74.24 -10.22 -19.15
CA LEU A 6 -72.98 -9.71 -19.70
C LEU A 6 -72.15 -8.97 -18.64
N THR A 7 -72.77 -8.21 -17.73
CA THR A 7 -72.02 -7.52 -16.68
C THR A 7 -71.48 -8.49 -15.62
N ILE A 8 -72.22 -9.55 -15.28
CA ILE A 8 -71.75 -10.61 -14.36
C ILE A 8 -70.64 -11.46 -15.02
N LEU A 9 -70.72 -11.75 -16.32
CA LEU A 9 -69.66 -12.47 -17.04
C LEU A 9 -68.39 -11.59 -17.21
N TYR A 10 -68.53 -10.28 -17.39
CA TYR A 10 -67.39 -9.34 -17.45
C TYR A 10 -66.75 -9.08 -16.08
N LEU A 11 -67.52 -9.14 -14.99
CA LEU A 11 -67.01 -9.13 -13.61
C LEU A 11 -66.33 -10.45 -13.22
N LEU A 12 -66.80 -11.59 -13.72
CA LEU A 12 -66.17 -12.89 -13.49
C LEU A 12 -64.89 -13.08 -14.32
N LEU A 13 -64.83 -12.56 -15.54
CA LEU A 13 -63.65 -12.68 -16.43
C LEU A 13 -62.51 -11.70 -16.10
N ASN A 14 -62.74 -10.63 -15.33
CA ASN A 14 -61.70 -9.73 -14.83
C ASN A 14 -61.24 -10.05 -13.40
N SER A 15 -61.73 -11.15 -12.80
CA SER A 15 -61.36 -11.59 -11.46
C SER A 15 -60.22 -12.61 -11.42
N SER A 16 -59.43 -12.75 -12.49
CA SER A 16 -58.06 -13.24 -12.35
C SER A 16 -57.26 -12.17 -11.62
N VAL A 17 -57.53 -12.05 -10.31
CA VAL A 17 -56.68 -11.34 -9.37
C VAL A 17 -55.30 -11.93 -9.61
N TYR A 18 -54.43 -11.14 -10.23
CA TYR A 18 -53.03 -11.50 -10.43
C TYR A 18 -52.44 -11.67 -9.04
N THR A 19 -52.49 -12.91 -8.52
CA THR A 19 -51.72 -13.30 -7.36
C THR A 19 -50.30 -13.35 -7.86
N GLN A 20 -49.52 -12.30 -7.58
CA GLN A 20 -48.08 -12.42 -7.72
C GLN A 20 -47.69 -13.53 -6.74
N ASN A 21 -47.05 -14.60 -7.23
CA ASN A 21 -46.77 -15.80 -6.44
C ASN A 21 -45.57 -15.52 -5.51
N LYS A 22 -45.64 -14.43 -4.76
CA LYS A 22 -44.58 -13.82 -3.96
C LYS A 22 -44.96 -13.90 -2.50
N TYR A 23 -44.01 -14.34 -1.70
CA TYR A 23 -44.17 -14.51 -0.26
C TYR A 23 -43.20 -13.60 0.48
N ARG A 24 -43.61 -13.15 1.67
CA ARG A 24 -42.70 -12.54 2.65
C ARG A 24 -43.04 -12.99 4.07
N THR A 25 -42.08 -12.88 4.97
CA THR A 25 -42.29 -13.13 6.39
C THR A 25 -43.21 -12.10 7.04
N ASN A 26 -43.87 -12.51 8.12
CA ASN A 26 -44.74 -11.72 8.98
C ASN A 26 -44.31 -11.90 10.45
N GLY A 27 -43.03 -11.68 10.74
CA GLY A 27 -42.42 -11.87 12.06
C GLY A 27 -41.48 -13.07 12.18
N ASN A 28 -40.79 -13.14 13.33
CA ASN A 28 -39.88 -14.24 13.69
C ASN A 28 -40.61 -15.58 13.79
N THR A 29 -40.08 -16.65 13.16
CA THR A 29 -40.77 -17.94 13.15
C THR A 29 -39.99 -19.15 12.63
N SER A 30 -40.63 -20.32 12.67
CA SER A 30 -40.37 -21.50 11.85
C SER A 30 -40.83 -21.32 10.40
N PHE A 31 -40.02 -21.77 9.44
CA PHE A 31 -40.37 -21.78 8.02
C PHE A 31 -41.64 -22.60 7.76
N SER A 32 -41.79 -23.73 8.46
CA SER A 32 -42.89 -24.70 8.31
C SER A 32 -44.29 -24.20 8.76
N LYS A 33 -44.42 -22.97 9.28
CA LYS A 33 -45.68 -22.44 9.82
C LYS A 33 -46.30 -21.39 8.90
N VAL A 34 -47.41 -21.75 8.24
CA VAL A 34 -48.20 -20.90 7.31
C VAL A 34 -48.54 -19.53 7.86
N SER A 35 -48.90 -19.42 9.15
CA SER A 35 -49.38 -18.19 9.79
C SER A 35 -48.38 -17.02 9.77
N ASN A 36 -47.12 -17.30 9.44
CA ASN A 36 -46.03 -16.31 9.49
C ASN A 36 -45.59 -15.85 8.11
N TRP A 37 -46.36 -16.23 7.10
CA TRP A 37 -46.13 -15.81 5.74
C TRP A 37 -47.26 -14.90 5.30
N GLN A 38 -46.92 -13.89 4.52
CA GLN A 38 -47.85 -13.11 3.73
C GLN A 38 -47.63 -13.41 2.26
N THR A 39 -48.70 -13.47 1.49
CA THR A 39 -48.67 -13.61 0.02
C THR A 39 -49.14 -12.30 -0.62
N SER A 40 -48.56 -11.94 -1.76
CA SER A 40 -48.94 -10.73 -2.49
C SER A 40 -50.15 -10.98 -3.40
N ILE A 41 -51.26 -10.29 -3.14
CA ILE A 41 -52.46 -10.33 -3.95
C ILE A 41 -52.83 -8.91 -4.35
N ALA A 42 -52.87 -8.61 -5.65
CA ALA A 42 -53.18 -7.28 -6.18
C ALA A 42 -52.36 -6.15 -5.49
N ASN A 43 -51.06 -6.36 -5.31
CA ASN A 43 -50.11 -5.47 -4.62
C ASN A 43 -50.36 -5.23 -3.12
N SER A 44 -51.24 -6.00 -2.50
CA SER A 44 -51.44 -6.01 -1.05
C SER A 44 -50.89 -7.30 -0.44
N TRP A 45 -50.36 -7.20 0.78
CA TRP A 45 -49.89 -8.35 1.53
C TRP A 45 -50.99 -8.84 2.46
N ILE A 46 -51.41 -10.09 2.28
CA ILE A 46 -52.39 -10.74 3.15
C ILE A 46 -51.78 -12.00 3.75
N ASN A 47 -52.36 -12.52 4.83
CA ASN A 47 -51.92 -13.78 5.42
C ASN A 47 -51.95 -14.91 4.39
N ALA A 48 -50.85 -15.66 4.32
CA ALA A 48 -50.74 -16.81 3.45
C ALA A 48 -51.65 -17.95 3.94
N VAL A 49 -52.09 -18.78 3.00
CA VAL A 49 -52.83 -20.03 3.27
C VAL A 49 -51.98 -21.28 3.00
N LYS A 50 -50.76 -21.09 2.48
CA LYS A 50 -49.77 -22.13 2.21
C LYS A 50 -48.39 -21.66 2.66
N ILE A 51 -47.51 -22.62 2.92
CA ILE A 51 -46.10 -22.36 3.18
C ILE A 51 -45.45 -22.08 1.81
N PRO A 52 -44.54 -21.09 1.69
CA PRO A 52 -43.80 -20.92 0.47
C PRO A 52 -42.86 -22.11 0.19
N ASP A 53 -42.64 -22.38 -1.08
CA ASP A 53 -41.75 -23.42 -1.61
C ASP A 53 -41.10 -22.95 -2.93
N TYR A 54 -40.33 -23.83 -3.56
CA TYR A 54 -39.63 -23.59 -4.82
C TYR A 54 -40.52 -23.25 -6.03
N THR A 55 -41.85 -23.39 -5.93
CA THR A 55 -42.75 -23.02 -7.03
C THR A 55 -43.13 -21.53 -7.00
N ASN A 56 -42.71 -20.79 -5.97
CA ASN A 56 -43.02 -19.37 -5.81
C ASN A 56 -42.05 -18.46 -6.59
N ASP A 57 -42.57 -17.33 -7.08
CA ASP A 57 -41.80 -16.36 -7.87
C ASP A 57 -40.70 -15.66 -7.02
N SER A 58 -40.97 -15.47 -5.73
CA SER A 58 -40.00 -14.93 -4.78
C SER A 58 -40.41 -15.20 -3.33
N ILE A 59 -39.44 -15.48 -2.47
CA ILE A 59 -39.64 -15.61 -1.02
C ILE A 59 -38.75 -14.59 -0.32
N ILE A 60 -39.31 -13.69 0.49
CA ILE A 60 -38.54 -12.62 1.16
C ILE A 60 -38.56 -12.84 2.67
N ILE A 61 -37.38 -12.98 3.27
CA ILE A 61 -37.20 -12.86 4.72
C ILE A 61 -36.98 -11.38 5.01
N SER A 62 -38.01 -10.73 5.57
CA SER A 62 -38.07 -9.28 5.74
C SER A 62 -37.11 -8.77 6.81
N MET A 63 -36.69 -7.52 6.68
CA MET A 63 -35.83 -6.84 7.66
C MET A 63 -36.33 -7.01 9.11
N GLY A 64 -35.44 -7.45 9.99
CA GLY A 64 -35.72 -7.66 11.42
C GLY A 64 -36.28 -9.05 11.75
N ASP A 65 -36.75 -9.82 10.75
CA ASP A 65 -37.29 -11.15 10.97
C ASP A 65 -36.17 -12.22 11.03
N THR A 66 -36.40 -13.23 11.86
CA THR A 66 -35.59 -14.44 11.99
C THR A 66 -36.44 -15.65 11.65
N VAL A 67 -36.03 -16.42 10.63
CA VAL A 67 -36.72 -17.63 10.20
C VAL A 67 -35.86 -18.86 10.42
N PHE A 68 -36.43 -19.89 11.05
CA PHE A 68 -35.80 -21.19 11.28
C PHE A 68 -36.27 -22.21 10.24
N ILE A 69 -35.35 -22.79 9.48
CA ILE A 69 -35.61 -24.01 8.71
C ILE A 69 -35.61 -25.16 9.72
N ASP A 70 -36.81 -25.64 10.05
CA ASP A 70 -37.09 -26.64 11.09
C ASP A 70 -37.69 -27.94 10.55
N SER A 71 -37.88 -28.02 9.23
CA SER A 71 -38.32 -29.21 8.51
C SER A 71 -37.63 -29.31 7.15
N GLU A 72 -37.80 -30.45 6.47
CA GLU A 72 -37.37 -30.59 5.08
C GLU A 72 -38.08 -29.57 4.20
N ILE A 73 -37.32 -28.86 3.38
CA ILE A 73 -37.87 -27.88 2.44
C ILE A 73 -37.01 -27.74 1.19
N THR A 74 -37.67 -27.47 0.07
CA THR A 74 -37.06 -27.00 -1.17
C THR A 74 -37.54 -25.58 -1.42
N ILE A 75 -36.60 -24.64 -1.55
CA ILE A 75 -36.87 -23.24 -1.87
C ILE A 75 -36.21 -22.83 -3.18
N ASP A 76 -36.70 -21.72 -3.74
CA ASP A 76 -36.18 -21.04 -4.91
C ASP A 76 -36.38 -19.53 -4.71
N GLN A 77 -35.64 -18.70 -5.44
CA GLN A 77 -35.77 -17.24 -5.47
C GLN A 77 -35.95 -16.61 -4.09
N THR A 78 -35.18 -17.07 -3.12
CA THR A 78 -35.31 -16.62 -1.73
C THR A 78 -34.32 -15.51 -1.41
N GLN A 79 -34.80 -14.40 -0.88
CA GLN A 79 -34.00 -13.26 -0.46
C GLN A 79 -34.03 -13.10 1.06
N VAL A 80 -32.87 -12.96 1.68
CA VAL A 80 -32.70 -12.56 3.07
C VAL A 80 -32.34 -11.07 3.08
N ASP A 81 -33.28 -10.22 3.49
CA ASP A 81 -33.09 -8.76 3.50
C ASP A 81 -32.05 -8.31 4.52
N SER A 82 -31.62 -7.04 4.37
CA SER A 82 -30.75 -6.41 5.35
C SER A 82 -31.36 -6.46 6.75
N GLY A 83 -30.61 -6.94 7.75
CA GLY A 83 -31.10 -7.12 9.11
C GLY A 83 -31.99 -8.36 9.34
N ALA A 84 -32.30 -9.13 8.30
CA ALA A 84 -33.01 -10.40 8.41
C ALA A 84 -32.05 -11.57 8.65
N VAL A 85 -32.57 -12.67 9.22
CA VAL A 85 -31.80 -13.88 9.52
C VAL A 85 -32.55 -15.13 9.07
N LEU A 86 -31.91 -15.97 8.26
CA LEU A 86 -32.38 -17.32 7.94
C LEU A 86 -31.46 -18.34 8.62
N ILE A 87 -31.99 -19.17 9.50
CA ILE A 87 -31.22 -20.14 10.30
C ILE A 87 -31.60 -21.55 9.87
N ASN A 88 -30.64 -22.32 9.40
CA ASN A 88 -30.83 -23.74 9.15
C ASN A 88 -30.46 -24.54 10.41
N THR A 89 -31.49 -25.01 11.13
CA THR A 89 -31.36 -25.84 12.34
C THR A 89 -31.73 -27.30 12.11
N TYR A 90 -32.36 -27.62 10.98
CA TYR A 90 -32.95 -28.94 10.74
C TYR A 90 -31.88 -29.95 10.30
N SER A 91 -31.61 -30.94 11.15
CA SER A 91 -30.73 -32.07 10.83
C SER A 91 -31.56 -33.36 10.73
N LYS A 92 -31.53 -34.01 9.56
CA LYS A 92 -31.99 -35.41 9.45
C LYS A 92 -30.96 -36.30 10.12
N SER A 93 -31.40 -37.18 11.01
CA SER A 93 -30.54 -38.17 11.68
C SER A 93 -29.76 -38.99 10.64
N GLN A 94 -28.43 -39.07 10.80
CA GLN A 94 -27.47 -40.02 10.22
C GLN A 94 -27.98 -40.82 9.01
N GLY A 95 -27.76 -40.32 7.78
CA GLY A 95 -27.61 -41.17 6.59
C GLY A 95 -28.58 -41.00 5.42
N ILE A 96 -29.57 -40.10 5.43
CA ILE A 96 -30.51 -39.95 4.30
C ILE A 96 -30.85 -38.48 4.00
N GLY A 97 -30.21 -37.93 2.97
CA GLY A 97 -30.66 -36.72 2.23
C GLY A 97 -30.37 -35.35 2.87
N ASN A 98 -30.28 -34.32 2.03
CA ASN A 98 -30.12 -32.93 2.45
C ASN A 98 -31.44 -32.41 3.05
N SER A 99 -31.37 -31.85 4.25
CA SER A 99 -32.52 -31.31 4.99
C SER A 99 -33.06 -29.99 4.42
N PHE A 100 -32.28 -29.35 3.56
CA PHE A 100 -32.56 -28.08 2.92
C PHE A 100 -32.09 -28.17 1.47
N THR A 101 -32.98 -27.92 0.51
CA THR A 101 -32.66 -28.01 -0.93
C THR A 101 -32.87 -26.65 -1.60
N LEU A 102 -31.90 -26.24 -2.41
CA LEU A 102 -32.04 -25.09 -3.31
C LEU A 102 -32.38 -25.62 -4.70
N ASN A 103 -33.59 -25.33 -5.16
CA ASN A 103 -33.97 -25.57 -6.55
C ASN A 103 -33.14 -24.65 -7.46
N ASP A 104 -32.79 -25.13 -8.65
CA ASP A 104 -32.07 -24.34 -9.66
C ASP A 104 -33.11 -23.69 -10.58
N GLY A 105 -33.47 -22.46 -10.24
CA GLY A 105 -34.47 -21.66 -10.90
C GLY A 105 -33.85 -20.57 -11.78
N LYS A 106 -34.56 -19.44 -11.90
CA LYS A 106 -34.09 -18.31 -12.71
C LYS A 106 -33.18 -17.40 -11.89
N GLY A 107 -31.89 -17.39 -12.19
CA GLY A 107 -30.96 -16.45 -11.55
C GLY A 107 -30.39 -17.04 -10.26
N TYR A 108 -30.39 -16.28 -9.17
CA TYR A 108 -29.90 -16.76 -7.88
C TYR A 108 -31.05 -17.28 -7.02
N ASP A 109 -30.87 -18.45 -6.43
CA ASP A 109 -31.94 -19.17 -5.73
C ASP A 109 -31.95 -18.85 -4.23
N LEU A 110 -30.80 -18.39 -3.71
CA LEU A 110 -30.68 -17.74 -2.42
C LEU A 110 -29.83 -16.45 -2.53
N ILE A 111 -30.40 -15.31 -2.14
CA ILE A 111 -29.72 -14.02 -2.10
C ILE A 111 -29.64 -13.55 -0.65
N ILE A 112 -28.42 -13.38 -0.13
CA ILE A 112 -28.20 -12.84 1.22
C ILE A 112 -27.76 -11.40 1.05
N LYS A 113 -28.66 -10.43 1.29
CA LYS A 113 -28.37 -9.01 1.12
C LYS A 113 -27.37 -8.49 2.15
N ASN A 114 -26.69 -7.39 1.83
CA ASN A 114 -25.78 -6.73 2.78
C ASN A 114 -26.50 -6.45 4.12
N GLY A 115 -25.92 -6.92 5.22
CA GLY A 115 -26.52 -6.89 6.56
C GLY A 115 -27.49 -8.03 6.89
N GLY A 116 -27.92 -8.82 5.91
CA GLY A 116 -28.68 -10.05 6.09
C GLY A 116 -27.76 -11.23 6.44
N LYS A 117 -28.31 -12.27 7.06
CA LYS A 117 -27.55 -13.45 7.49
C LYS A 117 -28.23 -14.77 7.13
N TYR A 118 -27.45 -15.69 6.58
CA TYR A 118 -27.77 -17.11 6.61
C TYR A 118 -26.89 -17.79 7.66
N ILE A 119 -27.49 -18.55 8.57
CA ILE A 119 -26.78 -19.27 9.63
C ILE A 119 -26.93 -20.76 9.41
N HIS A 120 -25.81 -21.46 9.23
CA HIS A 120 -25.74 -22.90 9.27
C HIS A 120 -25.53 -23.34 10.72
N ASP A 121 -26.59 -23.84 11.35
CA ASP A 121 -26.62 -24.16 12.78
C ASP A 121 -26.94 -25.66 13.01
N MET A 122 -26.07 -26.53 12.51
CA MET A 122 -26.25 -27.98 12.58
C MET A 122 -25.03 -28.67 13.20
N LYS A 123 -25.29 -29.73 13.99
CA LYS A 123 -24.27 -30.48 14.75
C LYS A 123 -23.72 -31.74 14.06
N GLN A 124 -24.21 -32.10 12.87
CA GLN A 124 -23.82 -33.34 12.18
C GLN A 124 -23.32 -33.11 10.76
N PHE A 125 -22.38 -33.97 10.36
CA PHE A 125 -21.32 -33.82 9.36
C PHE A 125 -21.69 -33.56 7.88
N SER A 126 -22.96 -33.48 7.46
CA SER A 126 -23.24 -33.78 6.04
C SER A 126 -24.38 -33.04 5.33
N ALA A 127 -24.97 -31.98 5.89
CA ALA A 127 -26.08 -31.31 5.20
C ALA A 127 -25.70 -29.91 4.70
N LEU A 128 -24.88 -29.84 3.64
CA LEU A 128 -24.89 -28.66 2.78
C LEU A 128 -26.25 -28.57 2.06
N PRO A 129 -26.69 -27.37 1.63
CA PRO A 129 -27.88 -27.22 0.82
C PRO A 129 -27.82 -28.15 -0.41
N GLY A 130 -28.82 -29.01 -0.53
CA GLY A 130 -28.98 -29.89 -1.67
C GLY A 130 -29.39 -29.16 -2.94
N GLY A 131 -29.66 -29.94 -3.99
CA GLY A 131 -30.03 -29.43 -5.30
C GLY A 131 -28.85 -28.78 -6.02
N ASN A 132 -29.15 -28.01 -7.06
CA ASN A 132 -28.15 -27.32 -7.89
C ASN A 132 -28.24 -25.80 -7.80
N GLY A 133 -29.19 -25.25 -7.03
CA GLY A 133 -29.42 -23.81 -6.97
C GLY A 133 -28.21 -23.02 -6.45
N SER A 134 -28.04 -21.81 -6.96
CA SER A 134 -26.94 -20.88 -6.69
C SER A 134 -27.25 -19.91 -5.55
N ILE A 135 -26.18 -19.42 -4.90
CA ILE A 135 -26.24 -18.52 -3.75
C ILE A 135 -25.45 -17.25 -4.07
N LEU A 136 -26.09 -16.08 -4.00
CA LEU A 136 -25.43 -14.77 -4.02
C LEU A 136 -25.25 -14.25 -2.60
N VAL A 137 -24.01 -13.98 -2.21
CA VAL A 137 -23.67 -13.48 -0.87
C VAL A 137 -23.20 -12.02 -0.96
N GLU A 138 -24.04 -11.12 -0.47
CA GLU A 138 -23.72 -9.71 -0.18
C GLU A 138 -23.61 -9.46 1.34
N GLY A 139 -24.23 -10.33 2.15
CA GLY A 139 -24.24 -10.28 3.62
C GLY A 139 -23.32 -11.31 4.27
N THR A 140 -23.86 -12.11 5.19
CA THR A 140 -23.08 -13.11 5.95
C THR A 140 -23.62 -14.53 5.81
N ILE A 141 -22.72 -15.49 5.60
CA ILE A 141 -22.94 -16.90 5.93
C ILE A 141 -22.20 -17.18 7.25
N GLU A 142 -22.91 -17.58 8.30
CA GLU A 142 -22.32 -17.89 9.62
C GLU A 142 -22.46 -19.37 9.97
N ILE A 143 -21.36 -19.99 10.40
CA ILE A 143 -21.33 -21.38 10.87
C ILE A 143 -21.23 -21.37 12.40
N LYS A 144 -22.14 -22.03 13.14
CA LYS A 144 -22.17 -22.01 14.62
C LYS A 144 -21.85 -23.33 15.31
N ASN A 145 -22.43 -24.43 14.86
CA ASN A 145 -22.40 -25.70 15.59
C ASN A 145 -21.69 -26.83 14.84
N ASP A 146 -20.84 -26.50 13.86
CA ASP A 146 -20.06 -27.51 13.15
C ASP A 146 -19.02 -28.16 14.09
N VAL A 147 -18.96 -29.49 14.05
CA VAL A 147 -18.03 -30.32 14.83
C VAL A 147 -16.91 -30.82 13.92
N ASP A 148 -15.72 -31.09 14.50
CA ASP A 148 -14.48 -31.35 13.76
C ASP A 148 -14.63 -32.36 12.61
N GLY A 149 -14.55 -31.87 11.37
CA GLY A 149 -14.58 -32.66 10.13
C GLY A 149 -15.90 -32.57 9.33
N GLY A 150 -16.83 -31.69 9.72
CA GLY A 150 -17.99 -31.35 8.90
C GLY A 150 -17.64 -30.60 7.61
N CYS A 151 -18.60 -30.55 6.67
CA CYS A 151 -18.46 -29.93 5.36
C CYS A 151 -18.80 -28.42 5.35
N ALA A 152 -19.04 -27.79 6.50
CA ALA A 152 -19.57 -26.42 6.54
C ALA A 152 -18.53 -25.36 6.15
N ASP A 153 -17.25 -25.72 6.01
CA ASP A 153 -16.25 -24.87 5.39
C ASP A 153 -16.32 -24.88 3.85
N TYR A 154 -17.08 -25.79 3.22
CA TYR A 154 -17.25 -25.89 1.76
C TYR A 154 -18.07 -24.73 1.19
N TYR A 155 -18.78 -23.97 2.04
CA TYR A 155 -19.38 -22.70 1.60
C TYR A 155 -18.32 -21.73 1.09
N ALA A 156 -17.11 -21.79 1.63
CA ALA A 156 -16.07 -20.84 1.32
C ALA A 156 -14.79 -21.47 0.75
N ASN A 157 -14.56 -22.78 0.83
CA ASN A 157 -13.35 -23.41 0.30
C ASN A 157 -13.58 -24.30 -0.94
N ASP A 158 -12.48 -24.81 -1.49
CA ASP A 158 -12.41 -25.66 -2.67
C ASP A 158 -12.47 -27.17 -2.37
N ALA A 159 -12.89 -27.58 -1.16
CA ALA A 159 -12.99 -28.99 -0.83
C ALA A 159 -14.06 -29.74 -1.65
N ASP A 160 -15.14 -29.04 -2.01
CA ASP A 160 -16.14 -29.50 -2.98
C ASP A 160 -16.37 -28.38 -4.00
N LEU A 161 -15.67 -28.46 -5.13
CA LEU A 161 -15.79 -27.47 -6.20
C LEU A 161 -17.20 -27.42 -6.81
N ASN A 162 -17.94 -28.54 -6.83
CA ASN A 162 -19.30 -28.52 -7.37
C ASN A 162 -20.20 -27.66 -6.49
N PHE A 163 -20.05 -27.75 -5.17
CA PHE A 163 -20.79 -26.91 -4.24
C PHE A 163 -20.28 -25.47 -4.22
N SER A 164 -18.97 -25.25 -4.09
CA SER A 164 -18.39 -23.91 -3.98
C SER A 164 -18.60 -23.05 -5.23
N ASN A 165 -18.72 -23.67 -6.42
CA ASN A 165 -19.05 -22.99 -7.67
C ASN A 165 -20.48 -22.45 -7.72
N ARG A 166 -21.37 -22.95 -6.86
CA ARG A 166 -22.75 -22.42 -6.72
C ARG A 166 -22.77 -21.11 -5.94
N ILE A 167 -21.68 -20.73 -5.27
CA ILE A 167 -21.64 -19.59 -4.35
C ILE A 167 -20.87 -18.43 -4.98
N VAL A 168 -21.58 -17.32 -5.18
CA VAL A 168 -21.03 -16.06 -5.68
C VAL A 168 -20.85 -15.09 -4.52
N TRP A 169 -19.59 -14.79 -4.21
CA TRP A 169 -19.22 -13.85 -3.15
C TRP A 169 -19.02 -12.44 -3.72
N ASN A 170 -19.59 -11.42 -3.06
CA ASN A 170 -19.31 -10.02 -3.35
C ASN A 170 -18.24 -9.44 -2.41
N THR A 171 -17.69 -8.28 -2.77
CA THR A 171 -16.80 -7.53 -1.87
C THR A 171 -17.51 -7.21 -0.56
N ASN A 172 -16.80 -7.40 0.56
CA ASN A 172 -17.30 -7.30 1.94
C ASN A 172 -18.32 -8.37 2.37
N ALA A 173 -18.65 -9.35 1.52
CA ALA A 173 -19.42 -10.50 1.96
C ALA A 173 -18.61 -11.32 2.98
N ILE A 174 -19.29 -11.88 3.98
CA ILE A 174 -18.64 -12.48 5.15
C ILE A 174 -18.93 -13.98 5.22
N PHE A 175 -17.87 -14.77 5.24
CA PHE A 175 -17.90 -16.13 5.75
C PHE A 175 -17.48 -16.11 7.22
N CYS A 176 -18.43 -16.27 8.13
CA CYS A 176 -18.22 -16.19 9.57
C CYS A 176 -18.05 -17.60 10.16
N TRP A 177 -16.85 -17.92 10.63
CA TRP A 177 -16.57 -19.18 11.33
C TRP A 177 -16.73 -18.98 12.83
N ASN A 178 -17.87 -19.35 13.38
CA ASN A 178 -18.24 -19.17 14.79
C ASN A 178 -18.46 -20.53 15.49
N THR A 179 -17.56 -21.48 15.25
CA THR A 179 -17.66 -22.85 15.79
C THR A 179 -16.51 -23.15 16.75
N SER A 180 -16.63 -24.25 17.49
CA SER A 180 -15.54 -24.74 18.34
C SER A 180 -14.51 -25.58 17.57
N GLY A 181 -14.88 -26.13 16.41
CA GLY A 181 -14.00 -26.92 15.55
C GLY A 181 -13.11 -26.06 14.63
N ILE A 182 -12.14 -26.72 13.99
CA ILE A 182 -11.27 -26.10 12.99
C ILE A 182 -11.87 -26.19 11.59
N PHE A 183 -11.75 -25.12 10.78
CA PHE A 183 -11.96 -25.23 9.34
C PHE A 183 -10.73 -25.86 8.67
N SER A 184 -10.93 -26.57 7.55
CA SER A 184 -9.86 -27.29 6.86
C SER A 184 -8.83 -26.35 6.22
N THR A 185 -7.56 -26.71 6.29
CA THR A 185 -6.45 -25.82 5.89
C THR A 185 -5.42 -26.47 4.97
N ALA A 186 -5.38 -27.80 4.91
CA ALA A 186 -4.42 -28.53 4.07
C ALA A 186 -4.75 -28.41 2.59
N ASN A 187 -3.92 -27.71 1.82
CA ASN A 187 -4.11 -27.44 0.39
C ASN A 187 -5.51 -26.87 0.10
N LYS A 188 -5.95 -25.93 0.94
CA LYS A 188 -7.27 -25.30 0.80
C LYS A 188 -7.14 -23.90 0.24
N ILE A 189 -8.00 -23.59 -0.72
CA ILE A 189 -8.22 -22.25 -1.26
C ILE A 189 -9.60 -21.79 -0.80
N TYR A 190 -9.62 -20.77 0.05
CA TYR A 190 -10.82 -20.05 0.42
C TYR A 190 -11.13 -18.97 -0.60
N PHE A 191 -12.41 -18.87 -0.95
CA PHE A 191 -12.98 -18.11 -2.04
C PHE A 191 -12.29 -18.47 -3.38
N PRO A 192 -12.36 -19.74 -3.82
CA PRO A 192 -11.65 -20.18 -5.02
C PRO A 192 -12.12 -19.47 -6.30
N ASN A 193 -13.37 -18.98 -6.31
CA ASN A 193 -14.03 -18.45 -7.50
C ASN A 193 -14.09 -16.92 -7.58
N VAL A 194 -13.44 -16.20 -6.65
CA VAL A 194 -13.47 -14.73 -6.69
C VAL A 194 -12.37 -14.18 -7.58
N ASN A 195 -12.71 -13.16 -8.39
CA ASN A 195 -11.72 -12.44 -9.18
C ASN A 195 -10.85 -11.53 -8.29
N LYS A 196 -9.79 -10.96 -8.88
CA LYS A 196 -8.83 -10.10 -8.16
C LYS A 196 -9.44 -8.85 -7.49
N ASN A 197 -10.55 -8.32 -8.01
CA ASN A 197 -11.19 -7.10 -7.52
C ASN A 197 -12.27 -7.38 -6.44
N THR A 198 -12.74 -8.62 -6.36
CA THR A 198 -13.70 -9.04 -5.33
C THR A 198 -12.95 -9.38 -4.04
N VAL A 199 -13.34 -8.77 -2.92
CA VAL A 199 -12.66 -8.90 -1.62
C VAL A 199 -13.65 -9.38 -0.55
N PRO A 200 -13.93 -10.69 -0.46
CA PRO A 200 -14.71 -11.26 0.63
C PRO A 200 -13.88 -11.35 1.92
N ILE A 201 -14.54 -11.67 3.04
CA ILE A 201 -13.95 -11.70 4.38
C ILE A 201 -14.20 -13.06 5.03
N ILE A 202 -13.14 -13.70 5.54
CA ILE A 202 -13.31 -14.72 6.59
C ILE A 202 -13.32 -13.99 7.93
N HIS A 203 -14.44 -14.07 8.65
CA HIS A 203 -14.56 -13.55 9.99
C HIS A 203 -14.46 -14.68 11.01
N TYR A 204 -13.32 -14.79 11.68
CA TYR A 204 -13.06 -15.82 12.68
C TYR A 204 -13.60 -15.42 14.05
N LYS A 205 -14.58 -16.18 14.53
CA LYS A 205 -15.13 -16.14 15.89
C LYS A 205 -14.95 -17.44 16.65
N GLY A 206 -14.29 -18.42 16.04
CA GLY A 206 -14.15 -19.75 16.59
C GLY A 206 -13.38 -19.75 17.91
N SER A 207 -13.51 -20.85 18.64
CA SER A 207 -12.76 -21.10 19.87
C SER A 207 -11.67 -22.15 19.71
N ALA A 208 -11.48 -22.67 18.49
CA ALA A 208 -10.44 -23.65 18.21
C ALA A 208 -9.06 -23.03 18.47
N ILE A 209 -8.24 -23.76 19.22
CA ILE A 209 -6.94 -23.22 19.64
C ILE A 209 -5.93 -23.34 18.50
N LEU A 210 -5.90 -24.42 17.71
CA LEU A 210 -4.81 -24.69 16.78
C LEU A 210 -5.29 -24.88 15.33
N LEU A 211 -4.93 -23.97 14.42
CA LEU A 211 -5.29 -24.00 12.99
C LEU A 211 -4.08 -24.13 12.08
N GLY A 212 -4.24 -24.79 10.94
CA GLY A 212 -3.22 -24.88 9.90
C GLY A 212 -2.84 -26.31 9.53
N ALA A 213 -2.01 -26.44 8.50
CA ALA A 213 -1.52 -27.71 7.97
C ALA A 213 -0.06 -27.59 7.49
N LYS A 214 0.57 -28.74 7.22
CA LYS A 214 1.93 -28.82 6.64
C LYS A 214 1.99 -28.31 5.20
N THR A 215 0.85 -28.31 4.51
CA THR A 215 0.67 -27.77 3.17
C THR A 215 0.02 -26.40 3.21
N GLN A 216 0.09 -25.66 2.11
CA GLN A 216 -0.36 -24.27 2.06
C GLN A 216 -1.86 -24.11 2.32
N THR A 217 -2.22 -22.95 2.86
CA THR A 217 -3.60 -22.45 2.94
C THR A 217 -3.64 -21.10 2.23
N ILE A 218 -4.56 -20.92 1.31
CA ILE A 218 -4.75 -19.67 0.56
C ILE A 218 -6.12 -19.11 0.90
N ILE A 219 -6.20 -17.82 1.22
CA ILE A 219 -7.45 -17.09 1.42
C ILE A 219 -7.49 -15.97 0.37
N ASN A 220 -8.36 -16.09 -0.63
CA ASN A 220 -8.58 -15.07 -1.63
C ASN A 220 -9.51 -13.96 -1.09
N GLY A 221 -9.14 -13.35 0.03
CA GLY A 221 -9.94 -12.35 0.73
C GLY A 221 -9.28 -11.95 2.05
N ILE A 222 -9.92 -11.04 2.79
CA ILE A 222 -9.40 -10.57 4.07
C ILE A 222 -9.62 -11.63 5.14
N LEU A 223 -8.61 -11.85 5.99
CA LEU A 223 -8.78 -12.57 7.25
C LEU A 223 -9.07 -11.58 8.38
N GLU A 224 -10.23 -11.72 9.02
CA GLU A 224 -10.62 -10.93 10.18
C GLU A 224 -10.70 -11.79 11.43
N ILE A 225 -10.04 -11.37 12.51
CA ILE A 225 -10.05 -12.06 13.80
C ILE A 225 -10.86 -11.23 14.79
N GLY A 226 -11.95 -11.82 15.29
CA GLY A 226 -12.88 -11.13 16.19
C GLY A 226 -12.27 -10.74 17.53
N ILE A 227 -12.88 -9.75 18.18
CA ILE A 227 -12.46 -9.25 19.51
C ILE A 227 -12.49 -10.39 20.53
N GLY A 228 -11.42 -10.51 21.33
CA GLY A 228 -11.28 -11.54 22.36
C GLY A 228 -11.09 -12.96 21.82
N LYS A 229 -10.87 -13.12 20.50
CA LYS A 229 -10.62 -14.42 19.87
C LYS A 229 -9.13 -14.64 19.66
N ILE A 230 -8.71 -15.89 19.77
CA ILE A 230 -7.32 -16.31 19.58
C ILE A 230 -7.28 -17.28 18.40
N MET A 231 -6.45 -16.97 17.41
CA MET A 231 -6.14 -17.86 16.29
C MET A 231 -4.67 -18.25 16.37
N ASN A 232 -4.36 -19.53 16.56
CA ASN A 232 -2.98 -20.01 16.51
C ASN A 232 -2.72 -20.75 15.20
N TRP A 233 -2.01 -20.11 14.27
CA TRP A 233 -1.48 -20.78 13.09
C TRP A 233 -0.32 -21.71 13.47
N GLN A 234 -0.36 -22.93 12.94
CA GLN A 234 0.65 -23.97 13.13
C GLN A 234 1.01 -24.66 11.81
N TYR A 235 2.07 -25.46 11.91
CA TYR A 235 2.68 -26.28 10.86
C TYR A 235 3.29 -25.53 9.68
N SER A 236 4.19 -26.20 8.98
CA SER A 236 5.11 -25.64 7.98
C SER A 236 4.45 -25.04 6.74
N GLY A 237 3.17 -25.28 6.50
CA GLY A 237 2.48 -24.73 5.33
C GLY A 237 2.35 -23.22 5.43
N ASN A 238 2.64 -22.51 4.33
CA ASN A 238 2.42 -21.07 4.28
C ASN A 238 0.92 -20.73 4.36
N LYS A 239 0.63 -19.57 4.94
CA LYS A 239 -0.72 -19.01 5.06
C LYS A 239 -0.76 -17.75 4.22
N THR A 240 -1.27 -17.86 2.99
CA THR A 240 -1.34 -16.75 2.03
C THR A 240 -2.71 -16.11 2.12
N ILE A 241 -2.75 -14.81 2.39
CA ILE A 241 -3.99 -14.05 2.61
C ILE A 241 -3.99 -12.85 1.68
N ARG A 242 -4.98 -12.81 0.77
CA ARG A 242 -5.09 -11.76 -0.24
C ARG A 242 -5.82 -10.53 0.31
N ASN A 243 -5.29 -9.33 0.08
CA ASN A 243 -5.82 -8.05 0.54
C ASN A 243 -5.71 -7.79 2.06
N GLY A 244 -5.09 -8.70 2.82
CA GLY A 244 -4.58 -8.42 4.17
C GLY A 244 -5.42 -8.93 5.34
N ILE A 245 -5.20 -8.34 6.51
CA ILE A 245 -5.70 -8.82 7.81
C ILE A 245 -6.36 -7.68 8.59
N ARG A 246 -7.50 -8.00 9.21
CA ARG A 246 -8.16 -7.18 10.24
C ARG A 246 -8.11 -7.90 11.58
N ASN A 247 -7.10 -7.61 12.39
CA ASN A 247 -6.89 -8.25 13.67
C ASN A 247 -7.46 -7.41 14.81
N PHE A 248 -8.57 -7.87 15.40
CA PHE A 248 -9.14 -7.32 16.63
C PHE A 248 -8.93 -8.23 17.84
N GLY A 249 -8.37 -9.43 17.64
CA GLY A 249 -8.09 -10.42 18.68
C GLY A 249 -6.58 -10.70 18.79
N THR A 250 -6.22 -11.97 18.93
CA THR A 250 -4.83 -12.42 19.00
C THR A 250 -4.53 -13.38 17.87
N LEU A 251 -3.49 -13.07 17.08
CA LEU A 251 -2.95 -13.93 16.04
C LEU A 251 -1.60 -14.48 16.47
N ASN A 252 -1.50 -15.79 16.65
CA ASN A 252 -0.26 -16.45 17.04
C ASN A 252 0.27 -17.30 15.89
N GLN A 253 1.47 -17.01 15.42
CA GLN A 253 2.24 -17.90 14.56
C GLN A 253 3.10 -18.80 15.46
N ARG A 254 2.72 -20.06 15.62
CA ARG A 254 3.44 -20.98 16.53
C ARG A 254 4.81 -21.37 15.97
N GLU A 255 5.61 -22.00 16.81
CA GLU A 255 6.87 -22.63 16.42
C GLU A 255 6.65 -23.60 15.24
N ASN A 256 7.54 -23.56 14.25
CA ASN A 256 7.46 -24.33 13.00
C ASN A 256 6.25 -24.01 12.10
N CYS A 257 5.46 -22.97 12.40
CA CYS A 257 4.48 -22.47 11.46
C CYS A 257 5.19 -21.87 10.23
N GLY A 258 4.69 -22.18 9.03
CA GLY A 258 5.10 -21.50 7.79
C GLY A 258 4.80 -19.99 7.84
N ALA A 259 5.28 -19.28 6.82
CA ALA A 259 5.11 -17.83 6.75
C ALA A 259 3.64 -17.43 6.66
N ILE A 260 3.29 -16.30 7.28
CA ILE A 260 2.05 -15.58 6.97
C ILE A 260 2.38 -14.61 5.85
N ILE A 261 1.75 -14.76 4.69
CA ILE A 261 2.04 -13.98 3.49
C ILE A 261 0.82 -13.14 3.17
N LEU A 262 0.97 -11.81 3.17
CA LEU A 262 -0.10 -10.89 2.77
C LEU A 262 0.16 -10.45 1.33
N SER A 263 -0.75 -10.74 0.41
CA SER A 263 -0.55 -10.50 -1.02
C SER A 263 -1.70 -9.71 -1.66
N GLY A 264 -1.51 -9.19 -2.86
CA GLY A 264 -2.56 -8.55 -3.67
C GLY A 264 -2.38 -7.05 -3.79
N SER A 265 -3.05 -6.47 -4.79
CA SER A 265 -2.78 -5.09 -5.22
C SER A 265 -3.06 -4.03 -4.16
N ASN A 266 -3.94 -4.31 -3.18
CA ASN A 266 -4.28 -3.41 -2.08
C ASN A 266 -4.38 -4.21 -0.76
N VAL A 267 -3.24 -4.46 -0.12
CA VAL A 267 -3.16 -5.10 1.19
C VAL A 267 -3.53 -4.10 2.27
N GLU A 268 -4.60 -4.37 3.02
CA GLU A 268 -5.00 -3.62 4.20
C GLU A 268 -4.53 -4.33 5.46
N ILE A 269 -3.84 -3.61 6.34
CA ILE A 269 -3.51 -4.10 7.68
C ILE A 269 -4.20 -3.19 8.70
N LEU A 270 -5.15 -3.77 9.43
CA LEU A 270 -5.79 -3.15 10.57
C LEU A 270 -5.52 -4.03 11.79
N SER A 271 -4.55 -3.65 12.61
CA SER A 271 -4.16 -4.39 13.82
C SER A 271 -4.49 -3.57 15.06
N LYS A 272 -5.67 -3.83 15.63
CA LYS A 272 -6.04 -3.34 16.98
C LYS A 272 -5.74 -4.37 18.06
N GLY A 273 -5.62 -5.64 17.66
CA GLY A 273 -5.17 -6.75 18.48
C GLY A 273 -3.66 -7.01 18.40
N GLU A 274 -3.22 -8.10 19.02
CA GLU A 274 -1.81 -8.51 19.06
C GLU A 274 -1.49 -9.56 17.99
N ILE A 275 -0.29 -9.48 17.41
CA ILE A 275 0.23 -10.45 16.46
C ILE A 275 1.59 -10.96 16.98
N PHE A 276 1.67 -12.25 17.27
CA PHE A 276 2.89 -12.93 17.71
C PHE A 276 3.45 -13.72 16.53
N LEU A 277 4.65 -13.36 16.07
CA LEU A 277 5.30 -14.04 14.94
C LEU A 277 6.37 -15.01 15.45
N ASN A 278 6.62 -16.07 14.70
CA ASN A 278 7.75 -16.94 15.01
C ASN A 278 9.05 -16.41 14.38
N ASN A 279 10.19 -16.88 14.89
CA ASN A 279 11.51 -16.49 14.38
C ASN A 279 11.92 -17.21 13.09
N ASN A 280 11.16 -18.24 12.67
CA ASN A 280 11.57 -19.10 11.55
C ASN A 280 11.09 -18.54 10.19
N SER A 281 9.83 -18.09 10.12
CA SER A 281 9.18 -17.73 8.86
C SER A 281 8.51 -16.37 8.90
N GLY A 282 8.02 -15.94 10.07
CA GLY A 282 7.53 -14.58 10.29
C GLY A 282 6.37 -14.15 9.39
N LEU A 283 6.26 -12.83 9.21
CA LEU A 283 5.27 -12.16 8.36
C LEU A 283 5.94 -11.62 7.11
N ILE A 284 5.40 -11.96 5.94
CA ILE A 284 5.83 -11.44 4.64
C ILE A 284 4.72 -10.53 4.12
N LEU A 285 5.08 -9.29 3.81
CA LEU A 285 4.17 -8.29 3.26
C LEU A 285 4.48 -8.08 1.78
N GLY A 286 3.53 -8.41 0.93
CA GLY A 286 3.68 -8.51 -0.52
C GLY A 286 3.95 -9.94 -1.01
N SER A 287 3.91 -10.10 -2.32
CA SER A 287 4.21 -11.32 -3.06
C SER A 287 5.37 -11.11 -4.03
N GLN A 288 5.97 -12.20 -4.52
CA GLN A 288 7.13 -12.13 -5.41
C GLN A 288 6.79 -11.68 -6.85
N GLU A 289 5.50 -11.63 -7.23
CA GLU A 289 5.09 -11.53 -8.64
C GLU A 289 4.29 -10.26 -9.00
N ILE A 290 3.82 -9.48 -8.02
CA ILE A 290 2.91 -8.37 -8.23
C ILE A 290 3.40 -7.12 -7.49
N HIS A 291 3.25 -5.95 -8.12
CA HIS A 291 3.32 -4.67 -7.42
C HIS A 291 2.18 -4.56 -6.40
N ASP A 292 2.43 -5.08 -5.21
CA ASP A 292 1.51 -5.01 -4.10
C ASP A 292 1.62 -3.62 -3.45
N SER A 293 0.48 -3.05 -3.08
CA SER A 293 0.46 -1.85 -2.25
C SER A 293 -0.03 -2.21 -0.85
N ILE A 294 0.73 -1.79 0.16
CA ILE A 294 0.40 -2.00 1.57
C ILE A 294 -0.08 -0.68 2.14
N LEU A 295 -1.30 -0.70 2.67
CA LEU A 295 -1.88 0.39 3.44
C LEU A 295 -2.03 -0.05 4.89
N LEU A 296 -1.30 0.62 5.79
CA LEU A 296 -1.54 0.53 7.22
C LEU A 296 -2.76 1.39 7.58
N ARG A 297 -3.77 0.79 8.23
CA ARG A 297 -4.94 1.50 8.79
C ARG A 297 -4.79 1.78 10.28
N SER A 298 -3.79 1.19 10.91
CA SER A 298 -3.37 1.40 12.30
C SER A 298 -1.90 1.01 12.41
N ASP A 299 -1.28 1.28 13.57
CA ASP A 299 0.03 0.70 13.88
C ASP A 299 -0.04 -0.82 13.78
N LEU A 300 0.94 -1.42 13.11
CA LEU A 300 1.13 -2.86 13.12
C LEU A 300 2.02 -3.21 14.31
N LYS A 301 1.43 -3.83 15.33
CA LYS A 301 2.15 -4.25 16.54
C LYS A 301 2.44 -5.75 16.50
N THR A 302 3.73 -6.11 16.48
CA THR A 302 4.19 -7.49 16.52
C THR A 302 5.24 -7.67 17.61
N THR A 303 5.19 -8.78 18.34
CA THR A 303 5.94 -8.96 19.60
C THR A 303 7.20 -9.81 19.50
N SER A 304 7.48 -10.42 18.35
CA SER A 304 8.62 -11.31 18.08
C SER A 304 8.71 -11.61 16.59
N GLY A 305 9.72 -12.35 16.16
CA GLY A 305 9.86 -12.86 14.79
C GLY A 305 10.53 -11.89 13.82
N THR A 306 10.27 -12.08 12.53
CA THR A 306 10.75 -11.21 11.46
C THR A 306 9.57 -10.70 10.64
N VAL A 307 9.57 -9.41 10.34
CA VAL A 307 8.72 -8.81 9.30
C VAL A 307 9.57 -8.57 8.05
N THR A 308 9.16 -9.16 6.93
CA THR A 308 9.82 -8.98 5.63
C THR A 308 8.90 -8.30 4.64
N ILE A 309 9.35 -7.22 4.01
CA ILE A 309 8.69 -6.62 2.85
C ILE A 309 9.20 -7.32 1.59
N ALA A 310 8.30 -7.93 0.82
CA ALA A 310 8.62 -8.65 -0.41
C ALA A 310 9.06 -7.69 -1.54
N PRO A 311 9.66 -8.20 -2.64
CA PRO A 311 10.08 -7.34 -3.73
C PRO A 311 8.95 -6.53 -4.36
N HIS A 312 9.30 -5.43 -5.03
CA HIS A 312 8.39 -4.59 -5.83
C HIS A 312 7.18 -4.03 -5.07
N THR A 313 7.21 -4.10 -3.75
CA THR A 313 6.10 -3.73 -2.87
C THR A 313 6.15 -2.25 -2.52
N THR A 314 5.00 -1.58 -2.59
CA THR A 314 4.86 -0.16 -2.22
C THR A 314 4.19 -0.03 -0.86
N ILE A 315 4.84 0.65 0.08
CA ILE A 315 4.23 1.00 1.37
C ILE A 315 3.64 2.42 1.28
N ILE A 316 2.32 2.52 1.39
CA ILE A 316 1.52 3.74 1.19
C ILE A 316 1.08 4.34 2.53
N ASN A 317 1.06 5.68 2.59
CA ASN A 317 0.46 6.46 3.67
C ASN A 317 0.98 6.07 5.06
N ASN A 318 2.29 6.15 5.21
CA ASN A 318 3.01 5.81 6.44
C ASN A 318 2.82 6.83 7.58
N LEU A 319 1.57 7.19 7.91
CA LEU A 319 1.26 7.89 9.15
C LEU A 319 1.36 6.93 10.35
N PHE A 320 1.08 5.65 10.11
CA PHE A 320 1.17 4.59 11.12
C PHE A 320 2.52 3.88 11.10
N SER A 321 2.89 3.32 12.25
CA SER A 321 4.18 2.65 12.45
C SER A 321 4.06 1.12 12.38
N PHE A 322 5.09 0.48 11.84
CA PHE A 322 5.48 -0.88 12.19
C PHE A 322 6.18 -0.84 13.54
N ILE A 323 5.49 -1.28 14.60
CA ILE A 323 6.04 -1.40 15.95
C ILE A 323 6.32 -2.88 16.19
N HIS A 324 7.60 -3.26 16.10
CA HIS A 324 8.00 -4.66 16.03
C HIS A 324 9.07 -4.99 17.08
N SER A 325 8.84 -6.02 17.89
CA SER A 325 9.85 -6.53 18.83
C SER A 325 10.70 -7.66 18.22
N GLY A 326 11.20 -7.45 17.00
CA GLY A 326 12.00 -8.41 16.23
C GLY A 326 12.72 -7.75 15.05
N ASP A 327 13.13 -8.56 14.06
CA ASP A 327 13.86 -8.08 12.88
C ASP A 327 12.92 -7.49 11.82
N PHE A 328 13.32 -6.38 11.21
CA PHE A 328 12.65 -5.82 10.04
C PHE A 328 13.56 -5.89 8.81
N LYS A 329 13.07 -6.48 7.72
CA LYS A 329 13.84 -6.65 6.48
C LYS A 329 13.05 -6.22 5.27
N THR A 330 13.72 -5.59 4.30
CA THR A 330 13.14 -5.42 2.96
C THR A 330 13.87 -6.31 1.97
N LYS A 331 13.16 -6.73 0.93
CA LYS A 331 13.76 -7.31 -0.27
C LYS A 331 14.03 -6.23 -1.31
N GLU A 332 14.31 -6.65 -2.53
CA GLU A 332 14.71 -5.75 -3.61
C GLU A 332 13.54 -4.88 -4.09
N ASP A 333 13.84 -3.71 -4.67
CA ASP A 333 12.85 -2.78 -5.25
C ASP A 333 11.62 -2.46 -4.39
N VAL A 334 11.77 -2.26 -3.07
CA VAL A 334 10.67 -1.80 -2.21
C VAL A 334 10.53 -0.28 -2.30
N TYR A 335 9.30 0.21 -2.43
CA TYR A 335 8.96 1.64 -2.54
C TYR A 335 8.33 2.17 -1.24
N PHE A 336 8.94 3.18 -0.65
CA PHE A 336 8.44 3.86 0.55
C PHE A 336 7.86 5.23 0.20
N ASN A 337 6.55 5.42 0.38
CA ASN A 337 5.90 6.73 0.31
C ASN A 337 5.75 7.32 1.73
N LEU A 338 6.60 8.28 2.08
CA LEU A 338 6.76 8.81 3.43
C LEU A 338 6.05 10.15 3.60
N ILE A 339 5.07 10.18 4.51
CA ILE A 339 4.28 11.38 4.86
C ILE A 339 4.66 11.90 6.26
N HIS A 340 5.09 11.00 7.17
CA HIS A 340 5.38 11.34 8.56
C HIS A 340 6.56 12.33 8.68
N GLU A 341 6.49 13.26 9.64
CA GLU A 341 7.54 14.25 9.93
C GLU A 341 8.89 13.57 10.23
N ASN A 342 8.96 12.59 11.12
CA ASN A 342 10.21 11.84 11.37
C ASN A 342 10.53 10.75 10.33
N GLY A 343 10.16 10.97 9.05
CA GLY A 343 10.60 10.15 7.92
C GLY A 343 10.35 8.65 8.13
N ILE A 344 11.33 7.82 7.78
CA ILE A 344 11.26 6.36 7.95
C ILE A 344 11.38 5.94 9.43
N ASP A 345 12.05 6.73 10.28
CA ASP A 345 12.30 6.43 11.69
C ASP A 345 11.02 6.40 12.52
N ALA A 346 10.01 7.18 12.14
CA ALA A 346 8.68 7.04 12.73
C ALA A 346 7.90 5.84 12.19
N VAL A 347 8.19 5.40 10.96
CA VAL A 347 7.44 4.35 10.28
C VAL A 347 7.90 2.97 10.70
N ILE A 348 9.20 2.78 10.92
CA ILE A 348 9.76 1.49 11.34
C ILE A 348 10.38 1.65 12.72
N LYS A 349 9.73 1.03 13.71
CA LYS A 349 10.18 0.96 15.11
C LYS A 349 10.39 -0.50 15.47
N ALA A 350 11.53 -1.03 15.05
CA ALA A 350 11.93 -2.40 15.37
C ALA A 350 12.95 -2.41 16.52
N SER A 351 12.85 -3.38 17.45
CA SER A 351 13.87 -3.57 18.49
C SER A 351 14.99 -4.54 18.08
N GLY A 352 14.77 -5.35 17.04
CA GLY A 352 15.79 -6.20 16.42
C GLY A 352 16.50 -5.50 15.26
N ASP A 353 17.16 -6.28 14.41
CA ASP A 353 17.93 -5.72 13.30
C ASP A 353 17.00 -5.14 12.22
N ILE A 354 17.31 -3.91 11.78
CA ILE A 354 16.65 -3.27 10.64
C ILE A 354 17.60 -3.34 9.44
N SER A 355 17.21 -4.08 8.41
CA SER A 355 17.99 -4.20 7.17
C SER A 355 17.19 -3.78 5.95
N PHE A 356 17.68 -2.77 5.23
CA PHE A 356 17.14 -2.35 3.95
C PHE A 356 17.98 -2.90 2.80
N SER A 357 17.33 -3.26 1.70
CA SER A 357 18.02 -3.47 0.42
C SER A 357 18.49 -2.13 -0.13
N ASN A 358 19.68 -2.12 -0.73
CA ASN A 358 20.22 -0.94 -1.42
C ASN A 358 19.40 -0.56 -2.67
N SER A 359 18.59 -1.48 -3.19
CA SER A 359 17.68 -1.26 -4.32
C SER A 359 16.35 -0.63 -3.92
N ASN A 360 16.17 -0.21 -2.66
CA ASN A 360 14.93 0.42 -2.23
C ASN A 360 14.79 1.85 -2.76
N HIS A 361 13.54 2.27 -2.90
CA HIS A 361 13.15 3.59 -3.41
C HIS A 361 12.41 4.37 -2.33
N PHE A 362 12.77 5.64 -2.14
CA PHE A 362 12.17 6.49 -1.12
C PHE A 362 11.57 7.74 -1.74
N ARG A 363 10.31 8.01 -1.42
CA ARG A 363 9.54 9.17 -1.88
C ARG A 363 8.99 9.93 -0.69
N PHE A 364 9.36 11.20 -0.56
CA PHE A 364 8.93 12.10 0.49
C PHE A 364 7.81 13.01 -0.01
N VAL A 365 6.63 12.91 0.60
CA VAL A 365 5.39 13.60 0.18
C VAL A 365 4.66 14.24 1.36
N GLY A 366 5.37 14.46 2.47
CA GLY A 366 4.83 15.14 3.65
C GLY A 366 4.46 16.60 3.39
N SER A 367 3.67 17.19 4.30
CA SER A 367 3.25 18.60 4.24
C SER A 367 4.00 19.53 5.19
N GLY A 368 4.88 18.99 6.04
CA GLY A 368 5.76 19.74 6.95
C GLY A 368 7.23 19.33 6.74
N ASN A 369 8.14 19.87 7.57
CA ASN A 369 9.53 19.42 7.57
C ASN A 369 9.59 17.92 7.87
N GLN A 370 10.42 17.18 7.13
CA GLN A 370 10.70 15.78 7.39
C GLN A 370 12.14 15.58 7.83
N PHE A 371 12.36 14.70 8.80
CA PHE A 371 13.67 14.33 9.33
C PHE A 371 13.87 12.82 9.24
N CYS A 372 14.93 12.41 8.55
CA CYS A 372 15.40 11.03 8.46
C CYS A 372 16.57 10.87 9.43
N GLY A 373 16.33 10.12 10.50
CA GLY A 373 17.31 9.84 11.53
C GLY A 373 18.27 8.72 11.13
N THR A 374 18.75 7.97 12.12
CA THR A 374 19.79 6.96 11.94
C THR A 374 19.28 5.69 11.25
N ILE A 375 17.97 5.43 11.26
CA ILE A 375 17.37 4.23 10.65
C ILE A 375 17.39 4.32 9.13
N PHE A 376 17.32 5.53 8.55
CA PHE A 376 17.36 5.70 7.11
C PHE A 376 18.62 5.05 6.52
N PRO A 377 18.55 4.28 5.41
CA PRO A 377 19.72 3.58 4.89
C PRO A 377 20.75 4.52 4.27
N ASP A 378 22.03 4.15 4.36
CA ASP A 378 23.15 4.92 3.78
C ASP A 378 23.18 4.82 2.24
N THR A 379 22.52 3.81 1.67
CA THR A 379 22.44 3.56 0.23
C THR A 379 21.01 3.22 -0.18
N VAL A 380 20.54 3.87 -1.24
CA VAL A 380 19.20 3.67 -1.83
C VAL A 380 19.30 3.65 -3.35
N SER A 381 18.32 3.05 -4.04
CA SER A 381 18.26 3.07 -5.50
C SER A 381 17.86 4.45 -6.00
N SER A 382 16.74 4.97 -5.49
CA SER A 382 16.26 6.28 -5.88
C SER A 382 15.68 7.08 -4.73
N LEU A 383 15.80 8.40 -4.86
CA LEU A 383 15.25 9.37 -3.93
C LEU A 383 14.35 10.36 -4.68
N GLU A 384 13.09 10.48 -4.25
CA GLU A 384 12.17 11.51 -4.72
C GLU A 384 11.78 12.44 -3.56
N ILE A 385 12.04 13.74 -3.72
CA ILE A 385 11.61 14.79 -2.82
C ILE A 385 10.47 15.55 -3.51
N ASN A 386 9.26 15.35 -2.99
CA ASN A 386 8.03 16.01 -3.42
C ASN A 386 7.27 16.54 -2.18
N ASN A 387 8.00 17.24 -1.31
CA ASN A 387 7.51 17.88 -0.10
C ASN A 387 7.92 19.34 -0.21
N MET A 388 7.00 20.30 -0.18
CA MET A 388 7.33 21.73 -0.35
C MET A 388 8.27 22.29 0.74
N ASN A 389 8.42 21.58 1.87
CA ASN A 389 9.29 21.95 2.97
C ASN A 389 10.65 21.24 2.89
N MET A 390 11.41 21.25 3.99
CA MET A 390 12.72 20.61 4.06
C MET A 390 12.61 19.12 4.40
N VAL A 391 13.40 18.29 3.72
CA VAL A 391 13.67 16.89 4.09
C VAL A 391 15.13 16.79 4.52
N SER A 392 15.38 16.55 5.79
CA SER A 392 16.73 16.47 6.37
C SER A 392 17.17 15.02 6.55
N PHE A 393 18.45 14.74 6.30
CA PHE A 393 19.09 13.44 6.50
C PHE A 393 20.25 13.59 7.48
N ALA A 394 20.36 12.66 8.42
CA ALA A 394 21.34 12.74 9.51
C ALA A 394 22.76 12.22 9.15
N LYS A 395 23.01 11.86 7.88
CA LYS A 395 24.26 11.21 7.44
C LYS A 395 24.45 11.28 5.93
N CYS A 396 25.65 10.92 5.48
CA CYS A 396 25.98 10.70 4.08
C CYS A 396 24.99 9.72 3.41
N LEU A 397 24.61 10.03 2.17
CA LEU A 397 23.62 9.25 1.42
C LEU A 397 24.13 8.94 0.01
N VAL A 398 24.14 7.66 -0.35
CA VAL A 398 24.43 7.18 -1.71
C VAL A 398 23.12 6.85 -2.42
N VAL A 399 22.91 7.43 -3.59
CA VAL A 399 21.79 7.11 -4.49
C VAL A 399 22.33 6.45 -5.74
N LEU A 400 21.93 5.20 -5.99
CA LEU A 400 22.48 4.37 -7.06
C LEU A 400 21.98 4.76 -8.44
N ASP A 401 20.69 5.12 -8.57
CA ASP A 401 20.05 5.35 -9.86
C ASP A 401 19.69 6.81 -10.10
N SER A 402 18.76 7.38 -9.33
CA SER A 402 18.26 8.72 -9.62
C SER A 402 17.73 9.49 -8.42
N ILE A 403 17.89 10.80 -8.48
CA ILE A 403 17.28 11.78 -7.57
C ILE A 403 16.31 12.65 -8.35
N LYS A 404 15.09 12.79 -7.82
CA LYS A 404 14.05 13.69 -8.35
C LYS A 404 13.68 14.69 -7.27
N LEU A 405 14.00 15.96 -7.51
CA LEU A 405 13.61 17.08 -6.66
C LEU A 405 12.45 17.81 -7.34
N TYR A 406 11.22 17.34 -7.11
CA TYR A 406 10.03 17.96 -7.69
C TYR A 406 9.53 19.16 -6.88
N SER A 407 9.68 19.11 -5.57
CA SER A 407 9.31 20.18 -4.66
C SER A 407 10.09 20.01 -3.37
N GLY A 408 10.63 21.10 -2.80
CA GLY A 408 11.33 21.09 -1.51
C GLY A 408 12.85 21.12 -1.56
N ILE A 409 13.42 21.01 -0.37
CA ILE A 409 14.86 21.09 -0.09
C ILE A 409 15.33 19.75 0.49
N ALA A 410 16.37 19.16 -0.09
CA ALA A 410 17.09 18.04 0.52
C ALA A 410 18.25 18.57 1.38
N ASN A 411 18.16 18.44 2.70
CA ASN A 411 19.18 18.92 3.61
C ASN A 411 20.05 17.75 4.11
N ILE A 412 21.33 17.78 3.74
CA ILE A 412 22.33 16.78 4.10
C ILE A 412 23.32 17.39 5.14
N GLY A 413 23.14 18.65 5.54
CA GLY A 413 24.01 19.31 6.51
C GLY A 413 25.47 19.36 6.04
N SER A 414 26.39 18.95 6.91
CA SER A 414 27.83 18.86 6.60
C SER A 414 28.22 17.59 5.84
N ASP A 415 27.30 16.64 5.65
CA ASP A 415 27.55 15.39 4.96
C ASP A 415 27.52 15.53 3.43
N THR A 416 27.68 14.41 2.73
CA THR A 416 27.66 14.34 1.26
C THR A 416 26.51 13.47 0.74
N LEU A 417 25.78 14.01 -0.24
CA LEU A 417 24.87 13.26 -1.10
C LEU A 417 25.62 12.82 -2.36
N ILE A 418 25.67 11.51 -2.61
CA ILE A 418 26.42 10.91 -3.70
C ILE A 418 25.45 10.30 -4.71
N ILE A 419 25.46 10.79 -5.95
CA ILE A 419 24.75 10.17 -7.08
C ILE A 419 25.75 9.25 -7.79
N ASN A 420 25.58 7.94 -7.62
CA ASN A 420 26.45 6.89 -8.17
C ASN A 420 26.04 6.45 -9.59
N ASN A 421 25.23 7.26 -10.27
CA ASN A 421 24.88 7.12 -11.68
C ASN A 421 25.52 8.25 -12.49
N ASN A 422 26.20 7.90 -13.59
CA ASN A 422 26.88 8.87 -14.45
C ASN A 422 25.99 9.45 -15.55
N ASP A 423 24.72 9.06 -15.62
CA ASP A 423 23.76 9.69 -16.53
C ASP A 423 23.51 11.15 -16.16
N THR A 424 23.44 12.03 -17.16
CA THR A 424 23.11 13.45 -16.95
C THR A 424 21.73 13.62 -16.33
N ASN A 425 20.79 12.73 -16.66
CA ASN A 425 19.41 12.70 -16.18
C ASN A 425 19.23 11.97 -14.84
N ALA A 426 20.32 11.48 -14.21
CA ALA A 426 20.27 10.90 -12.87
C ALA A 426 19.83 11.91 -11.79
N LEU A 427 19.84 13.21 -12.10
CA LEU A 427 19.30 14.26 -11.25
C LEU A 427 18.31 15.11 -12.04
N ILE A 428 17.08 15.15 -11.58
CA ILE A 428 16.02 16.02 -12.10
C ILE A 428 15.63 16.98 -10.98
N THR A 429 15.55 18.27 -11.27
CA THR A 429 15.12 19.29 -10.30
C THR A 429 14.17 20.30 -10.93
N LYS A 430 13.30 20.91 -10.11
CA LYS A 430 12.39 22.01 -10.49
C LYS A 430 12.84 23.34 -9.88
N GLU A 431 12.20 24.43 -10.32
CA GLU A 431 12.66 25.82 -10.17
C GLU A 431 12.91 26.29 -8.71
N ASN A 432 12.33 25.61 -7.71
CA ASN A 432 12.48 25.94 -6.29
C ASN A 432 13.03 24.78 -5.44
N SER A 433 13.67 23.79 -6.07
CA SER A 433 14.21 22.64 -5.37
C SER A 433 15.72 22.55 -5.47
N PHE A 434 16.36 22.33 -4.32
CA PHE A 434 17.81 22.30 -4.20
C PHE A 434 18.26 21.46 -2.99
N ILE A 435 19.57 21.28 -2.88
CA ILE A 435 20.27 20.49 -1.87
C ILE A 435 21.07 21.44 -0.99
N ILE A 436 20.93 21.31 0.34
CA ILE A 436 21.81 21.94 1.32
C ILE A 436 22.87 20.90 1.71
N GLY A 437 24.14 21.25 1.54
CA GLY A 437 25.29 20.37 1.81
C GLY A 437 26.15 20.11 0.58
N THR A 438 26.92 19.03 0.61
CA THR A 438 27.82 18.67 -0.50
C THR A 438 27.14 17.66 -1.44
N LEU A 439 27.15 17.94 -2.74
CA LEU A 439 26.68 17.03 -3.78
C LEU A 439 27.86 16.46 -4.57
N LYS A 440 28.00 15.14 -4.57
CA LYS A 440 28.95 14.40 -5.40
C LYS A 440 28.20 13.67 -6.51
N ARG A 441 28.63 13.82 -7.76
CA ARG A 441 28.05 13.12 -8.92
C ARG A 441 29.13 12.34 -9.66
N LYS A 442 28.80 11.11 -10.08
CA LYS A 442 29.56 10.44 -11.15
C LYS A 442 29.33 11.13 -12.49
N THR A 443 30.36 11.15 -13.32
CA THR A 443 30.35 11.78 -14.63
C THR A 443 30.87 10.86 -15.72
N LYS A 444 30.40 11.07 -16.94
CA LYS A 444 30.99 10.58 -18.18
C LYS A 444 31.98 11.62 -18.69
N PRO A 445 32.90 11.27 -19.62
CA PRO A 445 33.81 12.24 -20.23
C PRO A 445 33.10 13.40 -20.95
N GLN A 446 31.81 13.22 -21.29
CA GLN A 446 30.95 14.19 -21.96
C GLN A 446 29.56 14.21 -21.30
N GLY A 447 28.97 15.40 -21.17
CA GLY A 447 27.61 15.59 -20.68
C GLY A 447 27.44 16.84 -19.82
N ASN A 448 26.20 17.28 -19.66
CA ASN A 448 25.85 18.41 -18.81
C ASN A 448 25.36 17.94 -17.43
N TYR A 449 26.07 18.33 -16.39
CA TYR A 449 25.82 17.92 -15.00
C TYR A 449 25.35 19.12 -14.18
N LEU A 450 24.09 19.07 -13.75
CA LEU A 450 23.47 20.03 -12.85
C LEU A 450 23.82 19.74 -11.38
N PHE A 451 24.02 20.80 -10.60
CA PHE A 451 24.24 20.80 -9.17
C PHE A 451 23.32 21.86 -8.54
N PRO A 452 22.07 21.48 -8.18
CA PRO A 452 21.11 22.36 -7.54
C PRO A 452 21.45 22.46 -6.05
N ILE A 453 22.54 23.14 -5.71
CA ILE A 453 22.94 23.34 -4.31
C ILE A 453 22.40 24.68 -3.78
N GLY A 454 22.44 24.88 -2.47
CA GLY A 454 21.97 26.12 -1.85
C GLY A 454 22.30 26.21 -0.37
N ASN A 455 21.81 27.27 0.27
CA ASN A 455 21.83 27.46 1.72
C ASN A 455 20.38 27.49 2.26
N LEU A 456 20.18 27.82 3.54
CA LEU A 456 18.84 27.81 4.15
C LEU A 456 17.83 28.75 3.49
N THR A 457 18.29 29.79 2.81
CA THR A 457 17.43 30.87 2.29
C THR A 457 17.45 30.99 0.77
N HIS A 458 18.53 30.56 0.11
CA HIS A 458 18.77 30.82 -1.30
C HIS A 458 19.29 29.59 -2.05
N LYS A 459 18.88 29.48 -3.31
CA LYS A 459 19.40 28.49 -4.27
C LYS A 459 20.64 29.06 -4.95
N HIS A 460 21.65 28.22 -5.12
CA HIS A 460 22.96 28.54 -5.69
C HIS A 460 23.37 27.47 -6.71
N PHE A 461 22.72 27.47 -7.87
CA PHE A 461 22.90 26.44 -8.90
C PHE A 461 24.29 26.51 -9.54
N ALA A 462 24.84 25.33 -9.84
CA ALA A 462 25.96 25.16 -10.76
C ALA A 462 25.60 24.15 -11.86
N SER A 463 26.07 24.38 -13.08
CA SER A 463 26.00 23.44 -14.19
C SER A 463 27.39 23.27 -14.78
N VAL A 464 27.84 22.04 -14.96
CA VAL A 464 29.14 21.72 -15.55
C VAL A 464 28.91 20.92 -16.83
N ASN A 465 29.17 21.52 -17.98
CA ASN A 465 29.08 20.85 -19.28
C ASN A 465 30.46 20.36 -19.70
N LEU A 466 30.67 19.05 -19.63
CA LEU A 466 31.89 18.38 -20.04
C LEU A 466 31.84 18.11 -21.55
N VAL A 467 32.84 18.62 -22.27
CA VAL A 467 32.98 18.41 -23.73
C VAL A 467 34.03 17.33 -24.02
N ASN A 468 35.11 17.29 -23.23
CA ASN A 468 36.08 16.21 -23.24
C ASN A 468 36.83 16.17 -21.89
N SER A 469 36.65 15.11 -21.12
CA SER A 469 37.25 14.99 -19.80
C SER A 469 37.66 13.54 -19.49
N LEU A 470 38.54 12.98 -20.31
CA LEU A 470 39.13 11.65 -20.05
C LEU A 470 39.69 11.57 -18.62
N GLY A 471 39.45 10.50 -17.87
CA GLY A 471 39.94 10.36 -16.48
C GLY A 471 39.13 11.11 -15.40
N LEU A 472 38.31 12.11 -15.76
CA LEU A 472 37.33 12.68 -14.84
C LEU A 472 36.14 11.71 -14.73
N SER A 473 35.96 11.13 -13.55
CA SER A 473 34.86 10.20 -13.29
C SER A 473 33.86 10.74 -12.27
N GLU A 474 34.22 11.78 -11.51
CA GLU A 474 33.36 12.35 -10.47
C GLU A 474 33.62 13.85 -10.27
N LEU A 475 32.56 14.57 -9.91
CA LEU A 475 32.61 15.97 -9.47
C LEU A 475 31.96 16.07 -8.08
N THR A 476 32.62 16.80 -7.18
CA THR A 476 32.10 17.14 -5.85
C THR A 476 31.88 18.63 -5.78
N VAL A 477 30.67 19.04 -5.45
CA VAL A 477 30.24 20.44 -5.48
C VAL A 477 29.54 20.83 -4.18
N SER A 478 29.90 21.98 -3.62
CA SER A 478 29.25 22.57 -2.43
C SER A 478 29.18 24.09 -2.54
N TYR A 479 28.33 24.70 -1.73
CA TYR A 479 28.23 26.15 -1.57
C TYR A 479 28.65 26.55 -0.16
N ASN A 480 29.46 27.59 -0.03
CA ASN A 480 29.98 28.07 1.24
C ASN A 480 29.45 29.49 1.48
N PRO A 481 28.49 29.69 2.41
CA PRO A 481 27.90 31.00 2.69
C PRO A 481 28.78 31.86 3.61
N GLU A 482 29.66 31.24 4.41
CA GLU A 482 30.54 31.96 5.32
C GLU A 482 31.81 32.43 4.61
N LEU A 483 32.03 33.74 4.63
CA LEU A 483 33.30 34.39 4.24
C LEU A 483 34.25 34.54 5.45
N ASP A 484 33.80 34.19 6.66
CA ASP A 484 34.33 34.68 7.95
C ASP A 484 35.73 34.19 8.35
N ASN A 485 36.37 33.31 7.57
CA ASN A 485 37.78 32.94 7.75
C ASN A 485 38.66 33.16 6.52
N LEU A 486 38.10 33.66 5.42
CA LEU A 486 38.89 34.31 4.38
C LEU A 486 39.06 35.76 4.84
N ASN A 487 40.01 35.98 5.76
CA ASN A 487 40.62 37.30 5.92
C ASN A 487 41.13 37.72 4.55
N ARG A 488 40.27 38.42 3.80
CA ARG A 488 40.56 39.41 2.77
C ARG A 488 41.87 39.05 2.03
N ILE A 489 41.77 38.37 0.89
CA ILE A 489 42.79 38.54 -0.16
C ILE A 489 42.25 39.58 -1.16
N PRO A 490 42.12 40.87 -0.78
CA PRO A 490 41.97 41.92 -1.77
C PRO A 490 43.25 41.90 -2.57
N ASN A 491 43.12 42.16 -3.85
CA ASN A 491 44.25 42.29 -4.75
C ASN A 491 44.85 40.95 -5.17
N LEU A 492 44.03 39.94 -5.46
CA LEU A 492 44.49 38.74 -6.16
C LEU A 492 44.94 39.15 -7.57
N PRO A 493 46.25 39.16 -7.88
CA PRO A 493 46.71 39.50 -9.21
C PRO A 493 46.41 38.32 -10.13
N ILE A 494 45.62 38.58 -11.17
CA ILE A 494 45.36 37.63 -12.26
C ILE A 494 46.04 38.15 -13.53
N GLN A 495 46.18 37.29 -14.53
CA GLN A 495 46.88 37.63 -15.78
C GLN A 495 46.27 38.86 -16.49
N ASP A 496 44.98 39.12 -16.28
CA ASP A 496 44.21 40.17 -16.96
C ASP A 496 43.78 41.32 -16.03
N GLY A 497 44.28 41.40 -14.79
CA GLY A 497 43.88 42.44 -13.83
C GLY A 497 43.96 42.04 -12.37
N LEU A 498 43.07 42.61 -11.56
CA LEU A 498 43.04 42.43 -10.11
C LEU A 498 41.62 42.04 -9.67
N PHE A 499 41.49 40.97 -8.87
CA PHE A 499 40.25 40.74 -8.13
C PHE A 499 40.28 41.53 -6.83
N GLU A 500 39.39 42.52 -6.73
CA GLU A 500 39.35 43.48 -5.62
C GLU A 500 38.53 42.98 -4.42
N SER A 501 37.49 42.18 -4.67
CA SER A 501 36.59 41.65 -3.65
C SER A 501 35.96 40.31 -4.03
N PHE A 502 35.36 39.66 -3.03
CA PHE A 502 34.45 38.52 -3.19
C PHE A 502 33.01 39.02 -3.17
N THR A 503 32.12 38.32 -3.86
CA THR A 503 30.68 38.50 -3.67
C THR A 503 30.31 38.21 -2.21
N ASN A 504 29.39 39.01 -1.68
CA ASN A 504 28.96 38.92 -0.29
C ASN A 504 28.00 37.75 -0.01
N CYS A 505 27.58 37.01 -1.04
CA CYS A 505 26.64 35.90 -0.90
C CYS A 505 27.34 34.57 -0.55
N GLY A 506 28.64 34.44 -0.85
CA GLY A 506 29.41 33.20 -0.66
C GLY A 506 29.95 32.65 -1.98
N TYR A 507 30.47 31.42 -1.95
CA TYR A 507 31.23 30.85 -3.06
C TYR A 507 31.04 29.35 -3.27
N TRP A 508 31.08 28.93 -4.54
CA TRP A 508 30.99 27.52 -4.95
C TRP A 508 32.35 26.83 -4.86
N THR A 509 32.38 25.62 -4.33
CA THR A 509 33.48 24.66 -4.53
C THR A 509 33.12 23.71 -5.64
N ILE A 510 33.96 23.56 -6.68
CA ILE A 510 33.82 22.46 -7.66
C ILE A 510 35.13 21.70 -7.71
N LYS A 511 35.13 20.44 -7.25
CA LYS A 511 36.31 19.59 -7.11
C LYS A 511 36.20 18.30 -7.94
N PRO A 512 37.08 18.06 -8.92
CA PRO A 512 37.20 16.77 -9.63
C PRO A 512 37.81 15.68 -8.73
N ASN A 513 37.61 14.42 -9.10
CA ASN A 513 38.22 13.28 -8.41
C ASN A 513 39.76 13.23 -8.52
N THR A 514 40.34 13.86 -9.55
CA THR A 514 41.78 13.92 -9.79
C THR A 514 42.18 15.30 -10.27
N ASP A 515 43.43 15.72 -9.98
CA ASP A 515 44.01 16.91 -10.62
C ASP A 515 44.10 16.66 -12.13
N TYR A 516 43.43 17.48 -12.95
CA TYR A 516 43.32 17.20 -14.38
C TYR A 516 43.58 18.43 -15.23
N ASN A 517 44.62 18.36 -16.08
CA ASN A 517 45.13 19.51 -16.84
C ASN A 517 44.51 19.67 -18.24
N ASN A 518 43.73 18.69 -18.73
CA ASN A 518 43.28 18.64 -20.14
C ASN A 518 41.75 18.49 -20.30
N ALA A 519 40.93 18.89 -19.32
CA ALA A 519 39.47 18.73 -19.39
C ALA A 519 38.82 19.96 -20.04
N LEU A 520 38.22 19.77 -21.21
CA LEU A 520 37.42 20.75 -21.91
C LEU A 520 36.00 20.77 -21.32
N TYR A 521 35.58 21.90 -20.76
CA TYR A 521 34.25 22.03 -20.16
C TYR A 521 33.77 23.49 -20.11
N SER A 522 32.48 23.71 -19.90
CA SER A 522 31.94 25.00 -19.48
C SER A 522 31.22 24.91 -18.13
N ILE A 523 31.23 26.00 -17.37
CA ILE A 523 30.56 26.12 -16.07
C ILE A 523 29.54 27.24 -16.14
N GLN A 524 28.33 27.00 -15.64
CA GLN A 524 27.29 28.00 -15.48
C GLN A 524 26.88 28.08 -14.01
N LEU A 525 26.95 29.26 -13.40
CA LEU A 525 26.52 29.47 -12.02
C LEU A 525 25.33 30.43 -11.98
N SER A 526 24.42 30.22 -11.04
CA SER A 526 23.30 31.12 -10.80
C SER A 526 22.88 31.11 -9.34
N THR A 527 22.39 32.25 -8.85
CA THR A 527 21.87 32.40 -7.48
C THR A 527 20.50 33.07 -7.49
N SER A 528 19.65 32.74 -6.52
CA SER A 528 18.45 33.54 -6.22
C SER A 528 18.71 34.70 -5.27
N GLU A 529 19.89 34.76 -4.67
CA GLU A 529 20.26 35.84 -3.77
C GLU A 529 20.53 37.12 -4.57
N ILE A 530 20.05 38.24 -4.06
CA ILE A 530 20.36 39.54 -4.65
C ILE A 530 21.68 40.01 -4.07
N PHE A 531 22.67 40.24 -4.92
CA PHE A 531 23.92 40.89 -4.51
C PHE A 531 23.57 42.29 -3.98
N THR A 532 23.77 42.50 -2.68
CA THR A 532 23.41 43.77 -2.01
C THR A 532 24.51 44.82 -2.11
N GLU A 533 25.67 44.47 -2.64
CA GLU A 533 26.69 45.45 -2.98
C GLU A 533 26.16 46.33 -4.12
N SER A 534 26.22 47.64 -3.92
CA SER A 534 25.83 48.65 -4.89
C SER A 534 26.83 48.72 -6.04
N PHE A 535 27.03 47.60 -6.75
CA PHE A 535 27.71 47.60 -8.03
C PHE A 535 26.69 48.05 -9.07
N THR A 536 26.85 49.28 -9.55
CA THR A 536 26.22 49.80 -10.78
C THR A 536 26.87 49.25 -12.05
N GLY A 537 27.75 48.25 -11.90
CA GLY A 537 28.65 47.73 -12.91
C GLY A 537 28.00 46.78 -13.91
N ASP A 538 28.55 46.77 -15.11
CA ASP A 538 28.15 45.85 -16.17
C ASP A 538 28.46 44.41 -15.71
N ILE A 539 27.68 43.49 -16.24
CA ILE A 539 27.75 42.05 -16.05
C ILE A 539 29.12 41.45 -16.41
N GLN A 540 30.02 42.25 -16.97
CA GLN A 540 31.39 41.91 -17.33
C GLN A 540 32.38 42.05 -16.16
N GLU A 541 31.95 42.59 -15.01
CA GLU A 541 32.80 42.83 -13.84
C GLU A 541 32.96 41.60 -12.92
N TYR A 542 32.14 40.55 -13.10
CA TYR A 542 32.34 39.29 -12.36
C TYR A 542 33.22 38.32 -13.14
N GLY A 543 34.04 37.57 -12.42
CA GLY A 543 34.87 36.53 -13.01
C GLY A 543 34.96 35.29 -12.14
N ILE A 544 35.62 34.27 -12.69
CA ILE A 544 35.79 32.96 -12.07
C ILE A 544 37.27 32.76 -11.81
N ILE A 545 37.66 32.32 -10.61
CA ILE A 545 39.05 31.98 -10.33
C ILE A 545 39.23 30.47 -10.27
N LYS A 546 40.28 30.02 -10.95
CA LYS A 546 40.72 28.63 -11.01
C LYS A 546 42.06 28.48 -10.30
N ARG A 547 42.25 27.37 -9.58
CA ARG A 547 43.58 26.92 -9.13
C ARG A 547 44.27 26.08 -10.20
N MET A 548 45.59 26.23 -10.32
CA MET A 548 46.39 25.37 -11.21
C MET A 548 46.42 23.91 -10.74
N SER A 549 46.41 23.66 -9.42
CA SER A 549 46.23 22.33 -8.83
C SER A 549 45.72 22.41 -7.39
N ASN A 550 45.36 21.27 -6.79
CA ASN A 550 44.99 21.20 -5.37
C ASN A 550 46.12 21.59 -4.38
N GLN A 551 47.38 21.70 -4.84
CA GLN A 551 48.54 22.07 -4.02
C GLN A 551 48.80 23.59 -3.96
N HIS A 552 48.28 24.39 -4.90
CA HIS A 552 48.59 25.82 -4.97
C HIS A 552 47.72 26.65 -4.03
N LEU A 553 48.28 27.36 -3.05
CA LEU A 553 47.49 28.28 -2.22
C LEU A 553 46.88 29.38 -3.09
N TRP A 554 45.69 29.88 -2.72
CA TRP A 554 45.01 30.93 -3.48
C TRP A 554 45.82 32.23 -3.60
N GLY A 555 46.72 32.51 -2.65
CA GLY A 555 47.60 33.67 -2.67
C GLY A 555 48.75 33.62 -3.69
N ASP A 556 49.04 32.46 -4.30
CA ASP A 556 50.12 32.29 -5.29
C ASP A 556 49.64 32.39 -6.75
N CYS A 557 48.42 32.87 -6.97
CA CYS A 557 47.71 32.83 -8.26
C CYS A 557 48.15 33.87 -9.31
N SER A 558 49.42 34.29 -9.34
CA SER A 558 50.00 35.19 -10.37
C SER A 558 49.89 34.70 -11.83
N GLN A 559 49.22 33.56 -12.05
CA GLN A 559 48.98 32.87 -13.32
C GLN A 559 47.49 32.54 -13.53
N GLY A 560 46.57 33.07 -12.71
CA GLY A 560 45.12 32.88 -12.89
C GLY A 560 44.64 33.56 -14.17
N ILE A 561 43.95 32.83 -15.05
CA ILE A 561 43.43 33.36 -16.33
C ILE A 561 41.99 33.82 -16.12
N ASN A 562 41.68 35.08 -16.43
CA ASN A 562 40.29 35.55 -16.48
C ASN A 562 39.68 35.16 -17.82
N LYS A 563 38.83 34.14 -17.86
CA LYS A 563 38.17 33.73 -19.11
C LYS A 563 36.81 34.39 -19.20
N LYS A 564 36.66 35.25 -20.24
CA LYS A 564 35.45 36.04 -20.55
C LYS A 564 34.16 35.26 -20.27
N THR A 565 33.41 35.78 -19.33
CA THR A 565 32.11 35.33 -18.86
C THR A 565 31.01 36.04 -19.65
N THR A 566 30.01 35.29 -20.12
CA THR A 566 28.73 35.91 -20.52
C THR A 566 27.82 35.76 -19.32
N ILE A 567 27.42 36.88 -18.72
CA ILE A 567 26.48 36.87 -17.62
C ILE A 567 25.14 37.46 -18.12
N SER A 568 24.01 36.92 -17.71
CA SER A 568 22.69 37.53 -18.00
C SER A 568 21.79 37.40 -16.78
N ASN A 569 21.41 38.53 -16.18
CA ASN A 569 20.47 38.69 -15.05
C ASN A 569 20.21 37.40 -14.25
N SER A 570 21.23 36.92 -13.53
CA SER A 570 21.32 35.71 -12.67
C SER A 570 22.14 34.53 -13.19
N LEU A 571 22.76 34.57 -14.38
CA LEU A 571 23.51 33.45 -14.97
C LEU A 571 24.95 33.85 -15.27
N LEU A 572 25.97 33.10 -14.85
CA LEU A 572 27.39 33.33 -15.20
C LEU A 572 27.98 32.12 -15.92
N VAL A 573 28.37 32.27 -17.19
CA VAL A 573 28.87 31.18 -18.07
C VAL A 573 30.38 31.31 -18.34
N VAL A 574 31.20 30.30 -18.03
CA VAL A 574 32.62 30.17 -18.42
C VAL A 574 32.86 29.03 -19.38
N CYS A 575 33.75 29.24 -20.35
CA CYS A 575 34.35 28.21 -21.18
C CYS A 575 35.82 27.94 -20.80
N ASN A 576 36.10 26.67 -20.47
CA ASN A 576 37.34 25.87 -20.47
C ASN A 576 38.36 25.90 -19.31
N ASP A 577 38.69 24.64 -18.93
CA ASP A 577 39.80 24.02 -18.21
C ASP A 577 39.89 24.23 -16.69
N SER A 578 39.86 23.11 -15.93
CA SER A 578 40.12 22.73 -14.51
C SER A 578 39.63 23.56 -13.26
N PRO A 579 39.44 22.92 -12.07
CA PRO A 579 38.42 23.22 -11.06
C PRO A 579 38.27 24.67 -10.65
N VAL A 580 37.00 25.05 -10.52
CA VAL A 580 36.53 26.41 -10.37
C VAL A 580 36.00 26.63 -8.96
N TRP A 581 36.40 27.73 -8.35
CA TRP A 581 35.58 28.39 -7.35
C TRP A 581 35.13 29.73 -7.93
N LEU A 582 33.87 30.09 -7.69
CA LEU A 582 33.44 31.44 -7.98
C LEU A 582 33.74 32.37 -6.84
N PHE A 583 33.92 33.63 -7.18
CA PHE A 583 34.16 34.71 -6.27
C PHE A 583 33.24 35.87 -6.61
#